data_AF-A0A7K4IV64-F1
#
_entry.id   AF-A0A7K4IV64-F1
#
_cell.length_a   1.000
_cell.length_b   1.000
_cell.length_c   1.000
_cell.angle_alpha   90.00
_cell.angle_beta   90.00
_cell.angle_gamma   90.00
#
_symmetry.space_group_name_H-M   'P 1'
#
loop_
_entity.id
_entity.type
_entity.pdbx_description
1 polymer ?
#
loop_
_entity_poly.entity_id
_entity_poly.type
_entity_poly.pdbx_seq_one_letter_code
_entity_poly.pdbx_strand_id
1 'polypeptide(L)'
;HAQLVREVDVEKVSTFENPYVDAIRNLWNDPGIQECYDRRREYQLSDSTKYYLNDLDRIADSAYLPTQQDVLRVRVPTTGIIEYPFDLQSVIFRMVDVGGQRSERRKWIHCFENVTSIMFLVALSEYDQVLVESDNENRMEESKALFRTIITYPWFQNSSVILFLNKKDLLEEKIMYSHLVDYFPEYDG
;
A
#
# COMPACT_ATOMS: atom_id res chain seq x y z
N HIS A 1 -3.90 -2.62 -28.57
CA HIS A 1 -3.95 -3.22 -27.22
C HIS A 1 -4.38 -2.24 -26.13
N ALA A 2 -3.82 -1.03 -26.02
CA ALA A 2 -4.20 -0.07 -24.96
C ALA A 2 -5.70 0.28 -24.91
N GLN A 3 -6.34 0.58 -26.05
CA GLN A 3 -7.78 0.87 -26.10
C GLN A 3 -8.63 -0.30 -25.60
N LEU A 4 -8.28 -1.54 -25.99
CA LEU A 4 -8.95 -2.76 -25.55
C LEU A 4 -8.93 -2.91 -24.03
N VAL A 5 -7.79 -2.67 -23.38
CA VAL A 5 -7.66 -2.77 -21.92
C VAL A 5 -8.39 -1.61 -21.22
N ARG A 6 -8.36 -0.40 -21.80
CA ARG A 6 -9.00 0.79 -21.25
C ARG A 6 -10.53 0.68 -21.18
N GLU A 7 -11.15 -0.02 -22.12
CA GLU A 7 -12.61 -0.17 -22.20
C GLU A 7 -13.17 -1.28 -21.28
N VAL A 8 -12.30 -2.00 -20.56
CA VAL A 8 -12.72 -3.07 -19.63
C VAL A 8 -13.34 -2.48 -18.37
N ASP A 9 -14.53 -2.99 -18.03
CA ASP A 9 -15.17 -2.76 -16.73
C ASP A 9 -14.62 -3.73 -15.69
N VAL A 10 -13.74 -3.23 -14.81
CA VAL A 10 -13.00 -4.04 -13.83
C VAL A 10 -13.91 -4.79 -12.87
N GLU A 11 -15.08 -4.24 -12.53
CA GLU A 11 -16.04 -4.85 -11.59
C GLU A 11 -16.75 -6.08 -12.19
N LYS A 12 -16.70 -6.26 -13.52
CA LYS A 12 -17.33 -7.39 -14.23
C LYS A 12 -16.33 -8.49 -14.59
N VAL A 13 -15.06 -8.32 -14.28
CA VAL A 13 -14.02 -9.31 -14.60
C VAL A 13 -14.20 -10.54 -13.73
N SER A 14 -14.33 -11.70 -14.36
CA SER A 14 -14.48 -13.01 -13.69
C SER A 14 -13.49 -14.06 -14.19
N THR A 15 -12.94 -13.89 -15.40
CA THR A 15 -11.91 -14.75 -15.98
C THR A 15 -10.78 -13.89 -16.52
N PHE A 16 -9.61 -14.51 -16.72
CA PHE A 16 -8.44 -13.85 -17.30
C PHE A 16 -7.94 -14.63 -18.52
N GLU A 17 -8.48 -14.27 -19.69
CA GLU A 17 -8.31 -15.01 -20.94
C GLU A 17 -7.88 -14.09 -22.09
N ASN A 18 -7.50 -14.69 -23.23
CA ASN A 18 -7.27 -13.93 -24.45
C ASN A 18 -8.56 -13.30 -24.99
N PRO A 19 -8.51 -12.08 -25.56
CA PRO A 19 -7.31 -11.34 -26.00
C PRO A 19 -6.65 -10.45 -24.92
N TYR A 20 -7.12 -10.45 -23.67
CA TYR A 20 -6.64 -9.52 -22.63
C TYR A 20 -5.25 -9.87 -22.12
N VAL A 21 -4.94 -11.15 -21.95
CA VAL A 21 -3.62 -11.63 -21.50
C VAL A 21 -2.54 -11.13 -22.46
N ASP A 22 -2.69 -11.40 -23.77
CA ASP A 22 -1.75 -10.94 -24.79
C ASP A 22 -1.67 -9.41 -24.86
N ALA A 23 -2.82 -8.71 -24.72
CA ALA A 23 -2.84 -7.27 -24.72
C ALA A 23 -2.04 -6.66 -23.56
N ILE A 24 -2.21 -7.18 -22.35
CA ILE A 24 -1.49 -6.71 -21.16
C ILE A 24 -0.01 -7.10 -21.24
N ARG A 25 0.32 -8.32 -21.68
CA ARG A 25 1.71 -8.76 -21.89
C ARG A 25 2.45 -7.86 -22.88
N ASN A 26 1.81 -7.55 -24.02
CA ASN A 26 2.40 -6.66 -25.03
C ASN A 26 2.58 -5.24 -24.52
N LEU A 27 1.63 -4.72 -23.73
CA LEU A 27 1.77 -3.41 -23.10
C LEU A 27 2.88 -3.40 -22.05
N TRP A 28 2.99 -4.43 -21.21
CA TRP A 28 4.03 -4.50 -20.19
C TRP A 28 5.43 -4.55 -20.81
N ASN A 29 5.59 -5.23 -21.95
CA ASN A 29 6.85 -5.29 -22.68
C ASN A 29 7.16 -4.05 -23.53
N ASP A 30 6.25 -3.07 -23.61
CA ASP A 30 6.48 -1.82 -24.35
C ASP A 30 7.47 -0.92 -23.57
N PRO A 31 8.58 -0.47 -24.19
CA PRO A 31 9.55 0.40 -23.53
C PRO A 31 8.96 1.69 -22.96
N GLY A 32 7.95 2.27 -23.61
CA GLY A 32 7.28 3.48 -23.11
C GLY A 32 6.42 3.22 -21.87
N ILE A 33 5.85 2.02 -21.74
CA ILE A 33 5.15 1.60 -20.51
C ILE A 33 6.16 1.31 -19.39
N GLN A 34 7.32 0.73 -19.72
CA GLN A 34 8.39 0.55 -18.74
C GLN A 34 8.91 1.91 -18.23
N GLU A 35 9.16 2.87 -19.11
CA GLU A 35 9.53 4.25 -18.72
C GLU A 35 8.43 4.91 -17.87
N CYS A 36 7.16 4.71 -18.22
CA CYS A 36 6.04 5.17 -17.42
C CYS A 36 6.04 4.52 -16.03
N TYR A 37 6.31 3.21 -15.93
CA TYR A 37 6.42 2.47 -14.67
C TYR A 37 7.60 2.95 -13.82
N ASP A 38 8.73 3.32 -14.41
CA ASP A 38 9.87 3.90 -13.68
C ASP A 38 9.50 5.24 -13.04
N ARG A 39 8.61 5.99 -13.70
CA ARG A 39 8.03 7.25 -13.21
C ARG A 39 6.79 7.08 -12.33
N ARG A 40 6.50 5.88 -11.84
CA ARG A 40 5.32 5.57 -11.00
C ARG A 40 5.17 6.35 -9.69
N ARG A 41 6.15 7.17 -9.31
CA ARG A 41 6.02 8.12 -8.19
C ARG A 41 5.13 9.34 -8.54
N GLU A 42 4.99 9.63 -9.84
CA GLU A 42 4.25 10.79 -10.37
C GLU A 42 2.74 10.56 -10.45
N TYR A 43 2.28 9.32 -10.26
CA TYR A 43 0.87 8.95 -10.31
C TYR A 43 0.59 7.77 -9.36
N GLN A 44 -0.68 7.41 -9.22
CA GLN A 44 -1.09 6.36 -8.29
C GLN A 44 -1.01 4.98 -8.93
N LEU A 45 -0.04 4.17 -8.47
CA LEU A 45 0.13 2.78 -8.90
C LEU A 45 0.36 1.87 -7.69
N SER A 46 -0.22 0.66 -7.72
CA SER A 46 -0.03 -0.33 -6.66
C SER A 46 1.42 -0.83 -6.63
N ASP A 47 2.00 -0.96 -5.43
CA ASP A 47 3.38 -1.44 -5.26
C ASP A 47 3.57 -2.88 -5.76
N SER A 48 2.51 -3.71 -5.73
CA SER A 48 2.55 -5.09 -6.20
C SER A 48 2.44 -5.23 -7.72
N THR A 49 2.37 -4.14 -8.49
CA THR A 49 2.16 -4.18 -9.95
C THR A 49 3.21 -5.01 -10.67
N LYS A 50 4.51 -4.75 -10.42
CA LYS A 50 5.63 -5.49 -11.05
C LYS A 50 5.65 -6.96 -10.66
N TYR A 51 5.26 -7.28 -9.43
CA TYR A 51 5.14 -8.68 -8.97
C TYR A 51 4.12 -9.45 -9.82
N TYR A 52 2.92 -8.91 -10.01
CA TYR A 52 1.89 -9.59 -10.82
C TYR A 52 2.21 -9.55 -12.32
N LEU A 53 2.67 -8.42 -12.85
CA LEU A 53 2.89 -8.28 -14.30
C LEU A 53 4.10 -9.08 -14.81
N ASN A 54 5.08 -9.37 -13.96
CA ASN A 54 6.18 -10.26 -14.31
C ASN A 54 5.78 -11.75 -14.31
N ASP A 55 4.73 -12.11 -13.57
CA ASP A 55 4.19 -13.46 -13.44
C ASP A 55 2.88 -13.66 -14.23
N LEU A 56 2.66 -12.88 -15.29
CA LEU A 56 1.41 -12.93 -16.07
C LEU A 56 1.06 -14.33 -16.56
N ASP A 57 2.06 -15.11 -16.99
CA ASP A 57 1.83 -16.45 -17.52
C ASP A 57 1.30 -17.41 -16.44
N ARG A 58 1.79 -17.28 -15.20
CA ARG A 58 1.31 -18.05 -14.05
C ARG A 58 -0.13 -17.67 -13.68
N ILE A 59 -0.45 -16.38 -13.76
CA ILE A 59 -1.77 -15.85 -13.38
C ILE A 59 -2.82 -16.12 -14.47
N ALA A 60 -2.41 -16.16 -15.73
CA ALA A 60 -3.26 -16.46 -16.88
C ALA A 60 -3.52 -17.96 -17.12
N ASP A 61 -2.86 -18.83 -16.35
CA ASP A 61 -3.10 -20.27 -16.45
C ASP A 61 -4.55 -20.61 -16.06
N SER A 62 -5.21 -21.46 -16.84
CA SER A 62 -6.61 -21.86 -16.59
C SER A 62 -6.82 -22.59 -15.26
N ALA A 63 -5.76 -23.19 -14.70
CA ALA A 63 -5.73 -23.85 -13.41
C ALA A 63 -5.00 -23.02 -12.34
N TYR A 64 -4.87 -21.70 -12.56
CA TYR A 64 -4.22 -20.78 -11.61
C TYR A 64 -4.84 -20.89 -10.22
N LEU A 65 -3.99 -21.18 -9.24
CA LEU A 65 -4.29 -21.14 -7.82
C LEU A 65 -3.40 -20.09 -7.16
N PRO A 66 -3.97 -19.05 -6.51
CA PRO A 66 -3.19 -18.03 -5.82
C PRO A 66 -2.31 -18.65 -4.74
N THR A 67 -1.04 -18.25 -4.72
CA THR A 67 -0.11 -18.58 -3.65
C THR A 67 -0.41 -17.73 -2.42
N GLN A 68 0.13 -18.14 -1.26
CA GLN A 68 0.08 -17.29 -0.06
C GLN A 68 0.71 -15.91 -0.32
N GLN A 69 1.75 -15.85 -1.16
CA GLN A 69 2.39 -14.59 -1.51
C GLN A 69 1.48 -13.69 -2.36
N ASP A 70 0.69 -14.27 -3.28
CA ASP A 70 -0.31 -13.52 -4.05
C ASP A 70 -1.39 -12.93 -3.14
N VAL A 71 -1.84 -13.70 -2.15
CA VAL A 71 -2.83 -13.25 -1.15
C VAL A 71 -2.27 -12.11 -0.30
N LEU A 72 -1.00 -12.17 0.12
CA LEU A 72 -0.37 -11.08 0.87
C LEU A 72 -0.11 -9.82 0.04
N ARG A 73 0.03 -9.95 -1.29
CA ARG A 73 0.32 -8.85 -2.22
C ARG A 73 -0.95 -8.16 -2.73
N VAL A 74 -2.12 -8.77 -2.56
CA VAL A 74 -3.38 -8.22 -3.08
C VAL A 74 -3.73 -6.93 -2.34
N ARG A 75 -4.17 -5.93 -3.09
CA ARG A 75 -4.56 -4.63 -2.52
C ARG A 75 -6.08 -4.54 -2.45
N VAL A 76 -6.61 -4.64 -1.25
CA VAL A 76 -8.01 -4.32 -0.94
C VAL A 76 -8.01 -3.17 0.06
N PRO A 77 -8.54 -1.99 -0.28
CA PRO A 77 -8.60 -0.87 0.66
C PRO A 77 -9.49 -1.19 1.87
N THR A 78 -8.93 -1.17 3.07
CA THR A 78 -9.73 -1.28 4.31
C THR A 78 -10.64 -0.07 4.43
N THR A 79 -11.94 -0.32 4.61
CA THR A 79 -12.94 0.71 4.88
C THR A 79 -13.54 0.47 6.26
N GLY A 80 -13.65 1.52 7.07
CA GLY A 80 -14.15 1.45 8.44
C GLY A 80 -13.13 0.91 9.44
N ILE A 81 -13.65 0.19 10.42
CA ILE A 81 -12.92 -0.39 11.55
C ILE A 81 -13.30 -1.86 11.60
N ILE A 82 -12.30 -2.74 11.66
CA ILE A 82 -12.50 -4.18 11.68
C ILE A 82 -11.70 -4.76 12.85
N GLU A 83 -12.37 -5.55 13.69
CA GLU A 83 -11.75 -6.23 14.81
C GLU A 83 -11.48 -7.70 14.48
N TYR A 84 -10.28 -8.15 14.79
CA TYR A 84 -9.84 -9.53 14.61
C TYR A 84 -9.32 -10.08 15.95
N PRO A 85 -10.03 -11.03 16.57
CA PRO A 85 -9.54 -11.73 17.76
C PRO A 85 -8.53 -12.82 17.36
N PHE A 86 -7.39 -12.87 18.06
CA PHE A 86 -6.35 -13.88 17.93
C PHE A 86 -6.03 -14.48 19.29
N ASP A 87 -6.21 -15.80 19.41
CA ASP A 87 -5.84 -16.53 20.61
C ASP A 87 -4.35 -16.91 20.56
N LEU A 88 -3.52 -16.21 21.33
CA LEU A 88 -2.10 -16.56 21.52
C LEU A 88 -1.91 -17.16 22.91
N GLN A 89 -2.06 -18.49 22.99
CA GLN A 89 -1.85 -19.29 24.19
C GLN A 89 -2.63 -18.77 25.41
N SER A 90 -2.01 -17.95 26.25
CA SER A 90 -2.56 -17.42 27.49
C SER A 90 -3.16 -16.01 27.36
N VAL A 91 -3.08 -15.37 26.19
CA VAL A 91 -3.58 -14.01 25.95
C VAL A 91 -4.37 -13.96 24.65
N ILE A 92 -5.53 -13.31 24.69
CA ILE A 92 -6.32 -13.01 23.49
C ILE A 92 -5.94 -11.61 23.02
N PHE A 93 -5.34 -11.52 21.83
CA PHE A 93 -5.08 -10.26 21.16
C PHE A 93 -6.30 -9.86 20.34
N ARG A 94 -6.80 -8.65 20.57
CA ARG A 94 -7.82 -8.05 19.71
C ARG A 94 -7.14 -7.02 18.82
N MET A 95 -6.83 -7.39 17.58
CA MET A 95 -6.26 -6.46 16.61
C MET A 95 -7.39 -5.66 15.98
N VAL A 96 -7.20 -4.34 15.91
CA VAL A 96 -8.13 -3.42 15.25
C VAL A 96 -7.44 -2.89 14.01
N ASP A 97 -7.95 -3.25 12.83
CA ASP A 97 -7.52 -2.68 11.55
C ASP A 97 -8.45 -1.53 11.16
N VAL A 98 -7.86 -0.44 10.64
CA VAL A 98 -8.58 0.80 10.34
C VAL A 98 -8.18 1.35 8.98
N GLY A 99 -9.15 1.94 8.28
CA GLY A 99 -8.87 2.66 7.03
C GLY A 99 -7.91 3.84 7.25
N GLY A 100 -6.80 3.88 6.49
CA GLY A 100 -5.75 4.91 6.63
C GLY A 100 -6.01 6.25 5.93
N GLN A 101 -6.95 6.27 4.98
CA GLN A 101 -7.30 7.46 4.20
C GLN A 101 -7.95 8.55 5.06
N ARG A 102 -7.75 9.82 4.71
CA ARG A 102 -8.26 10.96 5.50
C ARG A 102 -9.77 10.89 5.81
N SER A 103 -10.57 10.40 4.86
CA SER A 103 -12.03 10.22 5.02
C SER A 103 -12.43 9.20 6.11
N GLU A 104 -11.54 8.24 6.39
CA GLU A 104 -11.76 7.14 7.33
C GLU A 104 -11.32 7.51 8.76
N ARG A 105 -10.35 8.43 8.90
CA ARG A 105 -9.75 8.78 10.20
C ARG A 105 -10.73 9.35 11.22
N ARG A 106 -11.79 10.04 10.75
CA ARG A 106 -12.86 10.51 11.65
C ARG A 106 -13.58 9.39 12.41
N LYS A 107 -13.53 8.16 11.89
CA LYS A 107 -14.15 6.98 12.51
C LYS A 107 -13.27 6.41 13.62
N TRP A 108 -11.95 6.63 13.59
CA TRP A 108 -10.99 5.99 14.49
C TRP A 108 -11.30 6.19 15.98
N ILE A 109 -11.96 7.30 16.35
CA ILE A 109 -12.39 7.55 17.73
C ILE A 109 -13.20 6.39 18.33
N HIS A 110 -13.90 5.60 17.50
CA HIS A 110 -14.69 4.45 17.94
C HIS A 110 -13.86 3.24 18.39
N CYS A 111 -12.53 3.27 18.24
CA CYS A 111 -11.63 2.20 18.71
C CYS A 111 -10.54 2.67 19.68
N PHE A 112 -10.66 3.89 20.23
CA PHE A 112 -9.63 4.48 21.09
C PHE A 112 -9.77 4.11 22.57
N GLU A 113 -10.83 3.42 22.96
CA GLU A 113 -11.04 2.99 24.34
C GLU A 113 -10.28 1.69 24.65
N ASN A 114 -9.68 1.61 25.83
CA ASN A 114 -8.99 0.42 26.35
C ASN A 114 -7.85 -0.12 25.47
N VAL A 115 -7.16 0.77 24.74
CA VAL A 115 -6.02 0.40 23.89
C VAL A 115 -4.79 0.09 24.74
N THR A 116 -4.31 -1.16 24.67
CA THR A 116 -3.07 -1.57 25.35
C THR A 116 -1.82 -1.10 24.59
N SER A 117 -1.83 -1.25 23.26
CA SER A 117 -0.69 -0.96 22.40
C SER A 117 -1.16 -0.41 21.06
N ILE A 118 -0.39 0.54 20.50
CA ILE A 118 -0.57 1.09 19.16
C ILE A 118 0.56 0.57 18.28
N MET A 119 0.18 -0.06 17.16
CA MET A 119 1.10 -0.41 16.09
C MET A 119 0.91 0.61 14.97
N PHE A 120 1.84 1.56 14.84
CA PHE A 120 1.79 2.58 13.79
C PHE A 120 2.66 2.16 12.62
N LEU A 121 2.10 2.11 11.40
CA LEU A 121 2.80 1.66 10.21
C LEU A 121 3.15 2.87 9.32
N VAL A 122 4.40 2.96 8.90
CA VAL A 122 4.88 3.93 7.91
C VAL A 122 5.51 3.16 6.77
N ALA A 123 5.14 3.46 5.53
CA ALA A 123 5.79 2.86 4.36
C ALA A 123 7.09 3.62 4.07
N LEU A 124 8.25 2.97 4.26
CA LEU A 124 9.54 3.58 3.96
C LEU A 124 9.65 4.04 2.52
N SER A 125 9.03 3.33 1.59
CA SER A 125 9.02 3.64 0.17
C SER A 125 8.15 4.85 -0.22
N GLU A 126 7.44 5.50 0.70
CA GLU A 126 6.50 6.59 0.36
C GLU A 126 7.13 7.99 0.37
N TYR A 127 8.43 8.12 0.65
CA TYR A 127 9.14 9.40 0.79
C TYR A 127 9.09 10.30 -0.45
N ASP A 128 8.94 9.72 -1.65
CA ASP A 128 8.91 10.44 -2.92
C ASP A 128 7.52 10.49 -3.57
N GLN A 129 6.48 10.11 -2.82
CA GLN A 129 5.12 10.00 -3.31
C GLN A 129 4.21 11.09 -2.75
N VAL A 130 3.14 11.40 -3.49
CA VAL A 130 2.06 12.28 -3.05
C VAL A 130 0.82 11.48 -2.62
N LEU A 131 -0.01 12.06 -1.75
CA LEU A 131 -1.26 11.45 -1.29
C LEU A 131 -2.20 11.16 -2.47
N VAL A 132 -3.04 10.12 -2.33
CA VAL A 132 -4.11 9.88 -3.32
C VAL A 132 -5.14 11.01 -3.25
N GLU A 133 -5.35 11.52 -2.03
CA GLU A 133 -6.35 12.55 -1.74
C GLU A 133 -5.88 13.98 -2.08
N SER A 134 -4.59 14.17 -2.43
CA SER A 134 -3.99 15.50 -2.62
C SER A 134 -2.67 15.43 -3.39
N ASP A 135 -2.64 16.08 -4.56
CA ASP A 135 -1.50 16.04 -5.49
C ASP A 135 -0.28 16.86 -5.02
N ASN A 136 -0.43 17.70 -3.99
CA ASN A 136 0.62 18.61 -3.51
C ASN A 136 1.19 18.23 -2.13
N GLU A 137 0.74 17.12 -1.54
CA GLU A 137 1.15 16.72 -0.19
C GLU A 137 1.95 15.42 -0.22
N ASN A 138 3.18 15.48 0.29
CA ASN A 138 4.06 14.33 0.43
C ASN A 138 3.48 13.31 1.42
N ARG A 139 3.50 12.03 1.07
CA ARG A 139 2.94 10.95 1.91
C ARG A 139 3.67 10.79 3.24
N MET A 140 5.00 10.87 3.23
CA MET A 140 5.78 10.67 4.45
C MET A 140 5.64 11.86 5.40
N GLU A 141 5.46 13.09 4.89
CA GLU A 141 5.10 14.24 5.73
C GLU A 141 3.72 14.07 6.39
N GLU A 142 2.74 13.55 5.65
CA GLU A 142 1.45 13.18 6.23
C GLU A 142 1.58 12.11 7.32
N SER A 143 2.39 11.06 7.08
CA SER A 143 2.70 10.02 8.07
C SER A 143 3.36 10.60 9.32
N LYS A 144 4.31 11.53 9.18
CA LYS A 144 4.94 12.26 10.29
C LYS A 144 3.92 13.09 11.08
N ALA A 145 3.08 13.85 10.38
CA ALA A 145 2.04 14.68 11.00
C ALA A 145 1.02 13.83 11.77
N LEU A 146 0.53 12.75 11.15
CA LEU A 146 -0.40 11.82 11.76
C LEU A 146 0.20 11.12 12.97
N PHE A 147 1.43 10.61 12.86
CA PHE A 147 2.13 9.98 13.97
C PHE A 147 2.26 10.94 15.15
N ARG A 148 2.68 12.19 14.89
CA ARG A 148 2.76 13.25 15.91
C ARG A 148 1.41 13.48 16.58
N THR A 149 0.32 13.55 15.83
CA THR A 149 -1.02 13.69 16.41
C THR A 149 -1.37 12.51 17.32
N ILE A 150 -1.17 11.28 16.86
CA ILE A 150 -1.49 10.07 17.62
C ILE A 150 -0.73 10.02 18.95
N ILE A 151 0.58 10.26 18.94
CA ILE A 151 1.38 10.19 20.18
C ILE A 151 1.06 11.32 21.17
N THR A 152 0.47 12.44 20.71
CA THR A 152 0.07 13.55 21.58
C THR A 152 -1.28 13.35 22.26
N TYR A 153 -2.06 12.34 21.84
CA TYR A 153 -3.38 12.12 22.39
C TYR A 153 -3.33 11.65 23.86
N PRO A 154 -4.05 12.31 24.78
CA PRO A 154 -4.04 11.94 26.20
C PRO A 154 -4.51 10.51 26.48
N TRP A 155 -5.44 10.00 25.67
CA TRP A 155 -5.98 8.62 25.82
C TRP A 155 -4.92 7.53 25.63
N PHE A 156 -3.80 7.85 24.97
CA PHE A 156 -2.73 6.89 24.66
C PHE A 156 -1.49 7.04 25.52
N GLN A 157 -1.50 7.91 26.55
CA GLN A 157 -0.33 8.12 27.42
C GLN A 157 0.14 6.84 28.13
N ASN A 158 -0.79 5.93 28.43
CA ASN A 158 -0.49 4.65 29.08
C ASN A 158 -0.41 3.48 28.08
N SER A 159 -0.61 3.74 26.79
CA SER A 159 -0.53 2.73 25.74
C SER A 159 0.91 2.65 25.22
N SER A 160 1.44 1.45 25.01
CA SER A 160 2.76 1.31 24.37
C SER A 160 2.66 1.65 22.89
N VAL A 161 3.60 2.41 22.34
CA VAL A 161 3.65 2.74 20.90
C VAL A 161 4.77 1.97 20.22
N ILE A 162 4.43 1.23 19.17
CA ILE A 162 5.36 0.46 18.33
C ILE A 162 5.29 1.04 16.92
N LEU A 163 6.42 1.56 16.42
CA LEU A 163 6.54 2.10 15.07
C LEU A 163 7.12 1.03 14.13
N PHE A 164 6.34 0.64 13.14
CA PHE A 164 6.76 -0.25 12.06
C PHE A 164 7.11 0.55 10.82
N LEU A 165 8.40 0.58 10.49
CA LEU A 165 8.90 1.10 9.22
C LEU A 165 8.82 -0.04 8.19
N ASN A 166 7.70 -0.11 7.49
CA ASN A 166 7.35 -1.18 6.55
C ASN A 166 7.87 -0.90 5.13
N LYS A 167 7.81 -1.91 4.25
CA LYS A 167 8.25 -1.82 2.84
C LYS A 167 9.74 -1.48 2.68
N LYS A 168 10.58 -2.02 3.58
CA LYS A 168 12.04 -1.88 3.52
C LYS A 168 12.61 -2.44 2.21
N ASP A 169 12.05 -3.55 1.73
CA ASP A 169 12.40 -4.16 0.45
C ASP A 169 12.24 -3.18 -0.72
N LEU A 170 11.15 -2.41 -0.74
CA LEU A 170 10.94 -1.39 -1.78
C LEU A 170 11.83 -0.17 -1.61
N LEU A 171 12.20 0.19 -0.38
CA LEU A 171 13.17 1.26 -0.13
C LEU A 171 14.55 0.89 -0.70
N GLU A 172 15.00 -0.35 -0.49
CA GLU A 172 16.29 -0.84 -0.98
C GLU A 172 16.40 -0.73 -2.52
N GLU A 173 15.32 -1.00 -3.25
CA GLU A 173 15.27 -0.78 -4.71
C GLU A 173 15.24 0.72 -5.04
N LYS A 174 14.35 1.48 -4.40
CA LYS A 174 14.02 2.86 -4.78
C LYS A 174 15.14 3.86 -4.51
N ILE A 175 15.87 3.70 -3.42
CA ILE A 175 16.90 4.65 -2.98
C ILE A 175 18.07 4.77 -3.98
N MET A 176 18.22 3.77 -4.85
CA MET A 176 19.27 3.73 -5.88
C MET A 176 19.08 4.79 -6.97
N TYR A 177 17.86 5.31 -7.17
CA TYR A 177 17.53 6.23 -8.27
C TYR A 177 16.60 7.38 -7.88
N SER A 178 16.04 7.40 -6.66
CA SER A 178 15.22 8.49 -6.12
C SER A 178 15.88 8.98 -4.83
N HIS A 179 16.55 10.13 -4.86
CA HIS A 179 17.38 10.57 -3.74
C HIS A 179 16.53 11.18 -2.63
N LEU A 180 16.75 10.74 -1.37
CA LEU A 180 15.98 11.21 -0.22
C LEU A 180 16.10 12.73 0.00
N VAL A 181 17.29 13.29 -0.24
CA VAL A 181 17.60 14.72 -0.08
C VAL A 181 16.74 15.63 -0.95
N ASP A 182 16.26 15.15 -2.10
CA ASP A 182 15.38 15.91 -3.00
C ASP A 182 13.99 16.16 -2.37
N TYR A 183 13.59 15.34 -1.41
CA TYR A 183 12.30 15.38 -0.72
C TYR A 183 12.44 15.85 0.73
N PHE A 184 13.54 15.50 1.39
CA PHE A 184 13.87 15.85 2.77
C PHE A 184 15.28 16.48 2.79
N PRO A 185 15.41 17.80 2.53
CA PRO A 185 16.70 18.48 2.38
C PRO A 185 17.59 18.47 3.63
N GLU A 186 17.03 18.15 4.79
CA GLU A 186 17.72 18.02 6.07
C GLU A 186 18.58 16.74 6.15
N TYR A 187 18.41 15.78 5.23
CA TYR A 187 19.18 14.54 5.20
C TYR A 187 20.62 14.79 4.70
N ASP A 188 21.61 14.47 5.54
CA ASP A 188 23.02 14.80 5.33
C ASP A 188 23.96 13.59 5.14
N GLY A 189 23.47 12.34 5.21
CA GLY A 189 24.31 11.14 5.03
C GLY A 189 23.59 9.81 5.09
#